data_AF-A0A4W3HH91-F1
#
_entry.id   AF-A0A4W3HH91-F1
#
_cell.length_a   1.000
_cell.length_b   1.000
_cell.length_c   1.000
_cell.angle_alpha   90.00
_cell.angle_beta   90.00
_cell.angle_gamma   90.00
#
_symmetry.space_group_name_H-M   'P 1'
#
loop_
_entity.id
_entity.type
_entity.pdbx_description
1 polymer ?
#
loop_
_entity_poly.entity_id
_entity_poly.type
_entity_poly.pdbx_seq_one_letter_code
_entity_poly.pdbx_strand_id
1 'polypeptide(L)' 'MVWMVTVVLLFLSSHTLGTNPALKVRVTQKALDYGRQLGMQALQAELKKINIPELSGKSGRVRYRFSG' A
#
# COMPACT_ATOMS: atom_id res chain seq x y z
N MET A 1 13.38 40.13 10.78
CA MET A 1 14.37 39.86 9.71
C MET A 1 14.67 38.38 9.54
N VAL A 2 14.98 37.64 10.61
CA VAL A 2 15.30 36.19 10.57
C VAL A 2 14.20 35.33 9.90
N TRP A 3 12.93 35.63 10.16
CA TRP A 3 11.79 34.90 9.59
C TRP A 3 11.68 34.97 8.06
N MET A 4 12.07 36.09 7.45
CA MET A 4 12.04 36.22 5.99
C MET A 4 13.15 35.38 5.36
N VAL A 5 14.31 35.32 6.00
CA VAL A 5 15.46 34.53 5.54
C VAL A 5 15.14 33.03 5.60
N THR A 6 14.46 32.57 6.65
CA THR A 6 14.07 31.15 6.77
C THR A 6 13.05 30.73 5.72
N VAL A 7 12.09 31.60 5.39
CA VAL A 7 11.10 31.32 4.34
C VAL A 7 11.76 31.26 2.97
N VAL A 8 12.64 32.22 2.65
CA VAL A 8 13.38 32.23 1.38
C VAL A 8 14.28 31.00 1.24
N LEU A 9 14.94 30.57 2.32
CA LEU A 9 15.79 29.38 2.31
C LEU A 9 14.98 28.10 2.05
N LEU A 10 13.79 27.97 2.65
CA LEU A 10 12.89 26.84 2.43
C LEU A 10 12.41 26.76 0.97
N PHE A 11 12.10 27.90 0.36
CA PHE A 11 11.69 27.98 -1.05
C PHE A 11 12.85 27.62 -2.00
N LEU A 12 14.08 28.01 -1.69
CA LEU A 12 15.27 27.63 -2.48
C LEU A 12 15.58 26.13 -2.39
N SER A 13 15.43 25.52 -1.20
CA SER A 13 15.64 24.06 -1.03
C SER A 13 14.62 23.21 -1.80
N SER A 14 13.41 23.73 -2.04
CA SER A 14 12.41 23.03 -2.86
C SER A 14 12.77 23.02 -4.36
N HIS A 15 13.63 23.94 -4.81
CA HIS A 15 14.04 24.01 -6.22
C HIS A 15 15.17 23.02 -6.57
N THR A 16 15.85 22.42 -5.59
CA THR A 16 16.93 21.45 -5.86
C THR A 16 16.42 20.05 -6.17
N LEU A 17 15.10 19.81 -6.18
CA LEU A 17 14.51 18.52 -6.58
C LEU A 17 14.65 18.21 -8.08
N GLY A 18 15.26 19.11 -8.87
CA GLY A 18 15.51 18.96 -10.30
C GLY A 18 16.89 18.40 -10.67
N THR A 19 17.56 17.64 -9.82
CA THR A 19 18.84 17.02 -10.21
C THR A 19 18.56 15.81 -11.10
N ASN A 20 19.05 15.83 -12.33
CA ASN A 20 19.00 14.70 -13.26
C ASN A 20 19.35 13.40 -12.51
N PRO A 21 18.38 12.51 -12.27
CA PRO A 21 18.65 11.31 -11.49
C PRO A 21 19.65 10.45 -12.29
N ALA A 22 20.71 9.98 -11.63
CA ALA A 22 21.73 9.13 -12.26
C ALA A 22 21.13 7.83 -12.84
N LEU A 23 19.94 7.43 -12.33
CA LEU A 23 19.15 6.32 -12.83
C LEU A 23 17.67 6.71 -12.85
N LYS A 24 17.05 6.74 -14.02
CA LYS A 24 15.61 6.97 -14.18
C LYS A 24 14.93 5.66 -14.56
N VAL A 25 14.31 5.00 -13.59
CA VAL A 25 13.50 3.81 -13.85
C VAL A 25 12.09 4.25 -14.26
N ARG A 26 11.68 3.91 -15.48
CA ARG A 26 10.33 4.18 -15.98
C ARG A 26 9.53 2.88 -15.95
N VAL A 27 8.56 2.81 -15.04
CA VAL A 27 7.57 1.74 -15.06
C VAL A 27 6.64 1.98 -16.25
N THR A 28 6.55 1.01 -17.15
CA THR A 28 5.64 1.05 -18.30
C THR A 28 4.28 0.47 -17.91
N GLN A 29 3.23 0.74 -18.69
CA GLN A 29 1.91 0.13 -18.45
C GLN A 29 1.98 -1.40 -18.42
N LYS A 30 2.77 -2.00 -19.32
CA LYS A 30 3.03 -3.45 -19.32
C LYS A 30 3.65 -3.96 -18.01
N ALA A 31 4.54 -3.19 -17.40
CA ALA A 31 5.12 -3.54 -16.11
C ALA A 31 4.10 -3.45 -14.96
N LEU A 32 3.16 -2.50 -15.03
CA LEU A 32 2.04 -2.43 -14.08
C LEU A 32 1.08 -3.61 -14.25
N ASP A 33 0.75 -3.97 -15.49
CA ASP A 33 -0.11 -5.13 -15.78
C ASP A 33 0.53 -6.43 -15.29
N TYR A 34 1.83 -6.60 -15.53
CA TYR A 34 2.60 -7.73 -15.02
C TYR A 34 2.67 -7.74 -13.48
N GLY A 35 2.94 -6.58 -12.86
CA GLY A 35 2.94 -6.42 -11.41
C GLY A 35 1.57 -6.73 -10.79
N ARG A 36 0.47 -6.39 -11.46
CA ARG A 36 -0.89 -6.76 -11.04
C ARG A 36 -1.11 -8.26 -11.08
N GLN A 37 -0.67 -8.95 -12.12
CA GLN A 37 -0.80 -10.40 -12.24
C GLN A 37 -0.04 -11.12 -11.12
N LEU A 38 1.22 -10.75 -10.90
CA LEU A 38 2.03 -11.31 -9.81
C LEU A 38 1.46 -10.95 -8.44
N GLY A 39 1.06 -9.69 -8.25
CA GLY A 39 0.49 -9.20 -7.00
C GLY A 39 -0.80 -9.92 -6.63
N MET A 40 -1.69 -10.16 -7.60
CA MET A 40 -2.92 -10.93 -7.38
C MET A 40 -2.65 -12.36 -6.95
N GLN A 41 -1.65 -13.03 -7.54
CA GLN A 41 -1.27 -14.39 -7.15
C GLN A 41 -0.70 -14.43 -5.73
N ALA A 42 0.19 -13.49 -5.40
CA ALA A 42 0.75 -13.37 -4.06
C ALA A 42 -0.33 -13.08 -3.01
N LEU A 43 -1.23 -12.14 -3.30
CA LEU A 43 -2.38 -11.81 -2.45
C LEU A 43 -3.30 -13.01 -2.26
N GLN A 44 -3.61 -13.76 -3.31
CA GLN A 44 -4.45 -14.94 -3.22
C GLN A 44 -3.79 -16.04 -2.37
N ALA A 45 -2.47 -16.20 -2.47
CA ALA A 45 -1.73 -17.15 -1.63
C ALA A 45 -1.78 -16.75 -0.15
N GLU A 46 -1.62 -15.47 0.17
CA GLU A 46 -1.74 -14.97 1.55
C GLU A 46 -3.17 -15.05 2.07
N LEU A 47 -4.18 -14.70 1.28
CA LEU A 47 -5.59 -14.82 1.66
C LEU A 47 -5.99 -16.27 1.99
N LYS A 48 -5.48 -17.25 1.24
CA LYS A 48 -5.70 -18.67 1.55
C LYS A 48 -5.03 -19.14 2.84
N LYS A 49 -3.96 -18.47 3.28
CA LYS A 49 -3.30 -18.77 4.55
C LYS A 49 -4.06 -18.19 5.74
N ILE A 50 -4.97 -17.24 5.53
CA ILE A 50 -5.81 -16.69 6.58
C ILE A 50 -6.77 -17.79 7.00
N ASN A 51 -6.55 -18.34 8.19
CA ASN A 51 -7.47 -19.28 8.81
C ASN A 51 -8.64 -18.48 9.40
N ILE A 52 -9.83 -18.60 8.80
CA ILE A 52 -11.04 -17.97 9.32
C ILE A 52 -11.53 -18.82 10.49
N PRO A 53 -11.55 -18.30 11.72
CA PRO A 53 -11.99 -19.08 12.85
C PRO A 53 -13.48 -19.40 12.73
N GLU A 54 -13.83 -20.65 13.07
CA GLU A 54 -15.20 -21.12 13.20
C GLU A 54 -16.03 -20.17 14.08
N LEU A 55 -17.04 -19.53 13.49
CA LEU A 55 -17.90 -18.61 14.22
C LEU A 55 -19.08 -19.38 14.80
N SER A 56 -19.01 -19.74 16.08
CA SER A 56 -20.09 -20.42 16.78
C SER A 56 -20.57 -19.62 17.98
N GLY A 57 -21.88 -19.63 18.20
CA GLY A 57 -22.51 -18.83 19.24
C GLY A 57 -23.93 -19.31 19.57
N LYS A 58 -24.53 -18.71 20.58
CA LYS A 58 -25.91 -19.01 20.98
C LYS A 58 -26.63 -17.70 21.24
N SER A 59 -27.74 -17.48 20.54
CA SER A 59 -28.62 -16.34 20.77
C SER A 59 -29.95 -16.86 21.31
N GLY A 60 -30.19 -16.60 22.60
CA GLY A 60 -31.34 -17.17 23.32
C GLY A 60 -31.34 -18.70 23.33
N ARG A 61 -32.39 -19.32 22.78
CA ARG A 61 -32.51 -20.78 22.65
C ARG A 61 -31.86 -21.35 21.38
N VAL A 62 -31.47 -20.51 20.42
CA VAL A 62 -30.95 -20.95 19.12
C VAL A 62 -29.43 -20.98 19.15
N ARG A 63 -28.84 -22.14 18.79
CA ARG A 63 -27.39 -22.31 18.62
C ARG A 63 -27.08 -22.18 17.13
N TYR A 64 -26.08 -21.37 16.77
CA TYR A 64 -25.61 -21.23 15.40
C TYR A 64 -24.12 -21.55 15.31
N ARG A 65 -23.73 -22.15 14.19
CA ARG A 65 -22.35 -22.47 13.86
C ARG A 65 -22.17 -22.15 12.38
N PHE A 66 -21.28 -21.20 12.09
CA PHE A 66 -20.84 -20.90 10.74
C PHE A 66 -19.46 -21.52 10.59
N SER A 67 -19.43 -22.57 9.77
CA SER A 67 -18.23 -23.27 9.35
C SER A 67 -18.00 -22.95 7.88
N GLY A 68 -16.80 -22.48 7.54
CA GLY A 68 -16.44 -21.98 6.22
C GLY A 68 -15.02 -22.31 5.83
#